data_AF-A0A2V7IBK6-F1
#
_entry.id   AF-A0A2V7IBK6-F1
#
_cell.length_a   1.000
_cell.length_b   1.000
_cell.length_c   1.000
_cell.angle_alpha   90.00
_cell.angle_beta   90.00
_cell.angle_gamma   90.00
#
_symmetry.space_group_name_H-M   'P 1'
#
loop_
_entity.id
_entity.type
_entity.pdbx_description
1 polymer ?
#
loop_
_entity_poly.entity_id
_entity_poly.type
_entity_poly.pdbx_seq_one_letter_code
_entity_poly.pdbx_strand_id
1 'polypeptide(L)'
;MDLEGQGRIKQAVEQAGAEDVVAVLGANSAAAVEMTAMTLKSGDPSYAGPLTGIALGIPSYHILESEIVGQIDAAVYDRELALSALAMDVEQVIAPMKAIRDGGA
;
A
#
# COMPACT_ATOMS: atom_id res chain seq x y z
N MET A 1 8.69 3.56 3.79
CA MET A 1 9.02 2.16 4.15
C MET A 1 10.52 2.05 4.26
N ASP A 2 11.05 1.49 5.35
CA ASP A 2 12.48 1.27 5.54
C ASP A 2 12.88 -0.16 5.11
N LEU A 3 14.19 -0.46 5.13
CA LEU A 3 14.73 -1.74 4.69
C LEU A 3 14.30 -2.91 5.58
N GLU A 4 14.14 -2.68 6.89
CA GLU A 4 13.66 -3.71 7.80
C GLU A 4 12.19 -4.06 7.52
N GLY A 5 11.36 -3.04 7.29
CA GLY A 5 9.96 -3.21 6.88
C GLY A 5 9.84 -4.02 5.58
N GLN A 6 10.67 -3.73 4.59
CA GLN A 6 10.71 -4.52 3.34
C GLN A 6 10.99 -6.01 3.59
N GLY A 7 11.97 -6.32 4.45
CA GLY A 7 12.32 -7.69 4.78
C GLY A 7 11.16 -8.43 5.46
N ARG A 8 10.47 -7.77 6.39
CA ARG A 8 9.29 -8.34 7.06
C ARG A 8 8.13 -8.59 6.10
N ILE A 9 7.87 -7.66 5.18
CA ILE A 9 6.82 -7.83 4.16
C ILE A 9 7.17 -8.99 3.23
N LYS A 10 8.41 -9.05 2.74
CA LYS A 10 8.89 -10.16 1.91
C LYS A 10 8.67 -11.50 2.61
N GLN A 11 9.07 -11.61 3.88
CA GLN A 11 8.88 -12.84 4.64
C GLN A 11 7.40 -13.21 4.81
N ALA A 12 6.53 -12.24 5.08
CA ALA A 12 5.08 -12.48 5.20
C ALA A 12 4.49 -13.01 3.89
N VAL A 13 4.87 -12.43 2.74
CA VAL A 13 4.44 -12.89 1.42
C VAL A 13 4.97 -14.29 1.12
N GLU A 14 6.23 -14.59 1.43
CA GLU A 14 6.81 -15.92 1.24
C GLU A 14 6.14 -17.01 2.11
N GLN A 15 5.64 -16.64 3.29
CA GLN A 15 4.97 -17.56 4.21
C GLN A 15 3.49 -17.81 3.85
N ALA A 16 2.78 -16.77 3.41
CA ALA A 16 1.35 -16.84 3.13
C ALA A 16 1.04 -17.19 1.66
N GLY A 17 1.93 -16.88 0.72
CA GLY A 17 1.63 -16.89 -0.71
C GLY A 17 1.18 -15.50 -1.19
N ALA A 18 1.60 -15.09 -2.38
CA ALA A 18 1.30 -13.76 -2.92
C ALA A 18 -0.19 -13.59 -3.25
N GLU A 19 -0.88 -14.69 -3.57
CA GLU A 19 -2.31 -14.77 -3.81
C GLU A 19 -3.17 -14.51 -2.56
N ASP A 20 -2.62 -14.74 -1.38
CA ASP A 20 -3.31 -14.63 -0.09
C ASP A 20 -2.90 -13.37 0.70
N VAL A 21 -2.13 -12.47 0.08
CA VAL A 21 -1.64 -11.24 0.73
C VAL A 21 -1.99 -9.99 -0.08
N VAL A 22 -2.49 -8.98 0.63
CA VAL A 22 -2.66 -7.61 0.12
C VAL A 22 -1.97 -6.62 1.04
N ALA A 23 -1.44 -5.53 0.50
CA ALA A 23 -0.88 -4.44 1.29
C ALA A 23 -1.89 -3.31 1.46
N VAL A 24 -2.07 -2.82 2.69
CA VAL A 24 -2.92 -1.65 2.99
C VAL A 24 -2.04 -0.50 3.48
N LEU A 25 -2.04 0.61 2.73
CA LEU A 25 -1.18 1.77 2.96
C LEU A 25 -2.00 2.92 3.57
N GLY A 26 -1.44 3.60 4.57
CA GLY A 26 -2.07 4.74 5.25
C GLY A 26 -1.26 6.03 5.16
N ALA A 27 -0.45 6.20 4.12
CA ALA A 27 0.37 7.40 3.97
C ALA A 27 -0.45 8.57 3.41
N ASN A 28 -0.22 9.77 3.93
CA ASN A 28 -0.98 10.97 3.58
C ASN A 28 -0.47 11.70 2.31
N SER A 29 0.41 11.07 1.53
CA SER A 29 1.09 11.67 0.39
C SER A 29 1.07 10.72 -0.80
N ALA A 30 0.61 11.22 -1.95
CA ALA A 30 0.53 10.46 -3.20
C ALA A 30 1.89 9.87 -3.59
N ALA A 31 2.97 10.65 -3.49
CA ALA A 31 4.31 10.19 -3.84
C ALA A 31 4.82 9.05 -2.91
N ALA A 32 4.49 9.11 -1.62
CA ALA A 32 4.89 8.06 -0.67
C ALA A 32 4.12 6.76 -0.91
N VAL A 33 2.83 6.89 -1.22
CA VAL A 33 1.94 5.79 -1.57
C VAL A 33 2.36 5.12 -2.87
N GLU A 34 2.58 5.92 -3.93
CA GLU A 34 3.06 5.46 -5.24
C GLU A 34 4.40 4.71 -5.12
N MET A 35 5.39 5.30 -4.45
CA MET A 35 6.70 4.68 -4.24
C MET A 35 6.57 3.33 -3.53
N THR A 36 5.78 3.27 -2.46
CA THR A 36 5.62 2.02 -1.69
C THR A 36 4.91 0.95 -2.51
N ALA A 37 3.82 1.30 -3.21
CA ALA A 37 3.11 0.34 -4.06
C ALA A 37 3.97 -0.15 -5.24
N MET A 38 4.77 0.71 -5.85
CA MET A 38 5.72 0.31 -6.89
C MET A 38 6.78 -0.64 -6.34
N THR A 39 7.34 -0.36 -5.16
CA THR A 39 8.31 -1.27 -4.52
C THR A 39 7.70 -2.65 -4.26
N LEU A 40 6.46 -2.73 -3.81
CA LEU A 40 5.79 -4.02 -3.55
C LEU A 40 5.42 -4.74 -4.85
N LYS A 41 4.95 -4.02 -5.86
CA LYS A 41 4.56 -4.60 -7.15
C LYS A 41 5.76 -5.06 -7.97
N SER A 42 6.76 -4.19 -8.14
CA SER A 42 7.82 -4.33 -9.15
C SER A 42 9.22 -4.46 -8.55
N GLY A 43 9.35 -4.35 -7.23
CA GLY A 43 10.62 -4.37 -6.52
C GLY A 43 11.17 -2.98 -6.24
N ASP A 44 12.07 -2.89 -5.27
CA ASP A 44 12.68 -1.62 -4.88
C ASP A 44 13.65 -1.13 -5.98
N PRO A 45 13.49 0.10 -6.50
CA PRO A 45 14.37 0.64 -7.54
C PRO A 45 15.73 1.08 -7.00
N SER A 46 15.89 1.17 -5.68
CA SER A 46 17.19 1.40 -5.05
C SER A 46 18.03 0.12 -5.15
N TYR A 47 19.30 0.29 -5.48
CA TYR A 47 20.29 -0.78 -5.60
C TYR A 47 20.64 -1.45 -4.26
N ALA A 48 19.83 -1.29 -3.22
CA ALA A 48 20.04 -1.85 -1.90
C ALA A 48 18.71 -2.17 -1.20
N GLY A 49 18.60 -3.39 -0.68
CA GLY A 49 17.48 -3.77 0.17
C GLY A 49 16.95 -5.17 -0.11
N PRO A 50 16.06 -5.68 0.75
CA PRO A 50 15.47 -7.00 0.59
C PRO A 50 14.60 -7.17 -0.66
N LEU A 51 14.10 -6.07 -1.23
CA LEU A 51 13.26 -6.07 -2.44
C LEU A 51 13.96 -5.58 -3.70
N THR A 52 15.28 -5.36 -3.69
CA THR A 52 16.02 -4.96 -4.90
C THR A 52 15.87 -6.01 -5.99
N GLY A 53 15.19 -5.65 -7.08
CA GLY A 53 14.90 -6.55 -8.21
C GLY A 53 13.93 -7.70 -7.89
N ILE A 54 13.28 -7.68 -6.72
CA ILE A 54 12.30 -8.69 -6.33
C ILE A 54 10.92 -8.06 -6.32
N ALA A 55 10.14 -8.36 -7.35
CA ALA A 55 8.72 -8.07 -7.42
C ALA A 55 7.95 -9.05 -6.53
N LEU A 56 7.24 -8.56 -5.51
CA LEU A 56 6.32 -9.41 -4.72
C LEU A 56 5.01 -9.65 -5.46
N GLY A 57 4.63 -8.74 -6.37
CA GLY A 57 3.44 -8.87 -7.20
C GLY A 57 2.11 -8.76 -6.44
N ILE A 58 2.15 -8.38 -5.16
CA ILE A 58 0.95 -8.25 -4.33
C ILE A 58 0.18 -6.97 -4.67
N PRO A 59 -1.16 -7.00 -4.69
CA PRO A 59 -1.95 -5.80 -4.85
C PRO A 59 -1.83 -4.94 -3.60
N SER A 60 -1.84 -3.63 -3.81
CA SER A 60 -1.81 -2.65 -2.73
C SER A 60 -3.08 -1.78 -2.79
N TYR A 61 -3.59 -1.38 -1.63
CA TYR A 61 -4.74 -0.50 -1.46
C TYR A 61 -4.42 0.63 -0.48
N HIS A 62 -5.08 1.78 -0.62
CA HIS A 62 -5.06 2.78 0.44
C HIS A 62 -6.14 2.48 1.48
N ILE A 63 -5.87 2.78 2.76
CA ILE A 63 -6.82 2.55 3.88
C ILE A 63 -8.15 3.31 3.71
N LEU A 64 -8.16 4.37 2.89
CA LEU A 64 -9.33 5.19 2.60
C LEU A 64 -10.05 4.80 1.29
N GLU A 65 -9.62 3.76 0.58
CA GLU A 65 -10.38 3.24 -0.56
C GLU A 65 -11.70 2.63 -0.09
N SER A 66 -12.77 2.77 -0.86
CA SER A 66 -14.12 2.33 -0.46
C SER A 66 -14.20 0.83 -0.22
N GLU A 67 -13.44 0.04 -0.98
CA GLU A 67 -13.30 -1.42 -0.81
C GLU A 67 -12.67 -1.79 0.54
N ILE A 68 -11.85 -0.92 1.11
CA ILE A 68 -11.22 -1.12 2.42
C ILE A 68 -12.08 -0.52 3.53
N VAL A 69 -12.57 0.71 3.36
CA VAL A 69 -13.41 1.40 4.35
C VAL A 69 -14.68 0.60 4.66
N GLY A 70 -15.28 -0.05 3.66
CA GLY A 70 -16.46 -0.91 3.87
C GLY A 70 -16.21 -2.14 4.76
N GLN A 71 -14.95 -2.48 5.04
CA GLN A 71 -14.55 -3.59 5.91
C GLN A 71 -14.16 -3.11 7.33
N ILE A 72 -14.08 -1.79 7.55
CA ILE A 72 -13.70 -1.20 8.84
C ILE A 72 -14.96 -0.97 9.67
N ASP A 73 -14.92 -1.32 10.95
CA ASP A 73 -15.97 -0.96 11.90
C ASP A 73 -16.19 0.56 11.92
N ALA A 74 -17.44 0.99 11.81
CA ALA A 74 -17.77 2.41 11.67
C ALA A 74 -17.26 3.25 12.85
N ALA A 75 -17.32 2.73 14.08
CA ALA A 75 -16.83 3.46 15.25
C ALA A 75 -15.30 3.54 15.29
N VAL A 76 -14.60 2.59 14.67
CA VAL A 76 -13.15 2.66 14.45
C VAL A 76 -12.81 3.68 13.36
N TYR A 77 -13.53 3.67 12.23
CA TYR A 77 -13.32 4.65 11.16
C TYR A 77 -13.51 6.09 11.66
N ASP A 78 -14.62 6.35 12.33
CA ASP A 78 -14.95 7.68 12.86
C ASP A 78 -13.89 8.19 13.85
N ARG A 79 -13.36 7.28 14.67
CA ARG A 79 -12.36 7.63 15.69
C ARG A 79 -10.96 7.84 15.11
N GLU A 80 -10.55 6.98 14.17
CA GLU A 80 -9.13 6.90 13.75
C GLU A 80 -8.87 7.53 12.36
N LEU A 81 -9.85 7.55 11.46
CA LEU A 81 -9.64 7.88 10.05
C LEU A 81 -10.42 9.09 9.57
N ALA A 82 -11.61 9.37 10.13
CA ALA A 82 -12.50 10.41 9.61
C ALA A 82 -11.86 11.81 9.56
N LEU A 83 -11.14 12.21 10.62
CA LEU A 83 -10.46 13.51 10.65
C LEU A 83 -9.34 13.60 9.60
N SER A 84 -8.57 12.53 9.43
CA SER A 84 -7.51 12.46 8.42
C SER A 84 -8.09 12.50 7.01
N ALA A 85 -9.16 11.75 6.75
CA ALA A 85 -9.85 11.71 5.46
C ALA A 85 -10.44 13.07 5.07
N LEU A 86 -10.96 13.83 6.04
CA LEU A 86 -11.44 15.20 5.80
C LEU A 86 -10.32 16.22 5.57
N ALA A 87 -9.13 15.96 6.13
CA ALA A 87 -7.99 16.90 6.07
C ALA A 87 -7.11 16.73 4.82
N MET A 88 -7.33 15.68 4.02
CA MET A 88 -6.48 15.35 2.87
C MET A 88 -7.27 15.20 1.58
N ASP A 89 -6.59 15.36 0.44
CA ASP A 89 -7.15 15.03 -0.86
C ASP A 89 -7.07 13.51 -1.07
N VAL A 90 -8.13 12.82 -0.65
CA VAL A 90 -8.23 11.36 -0.69
C VAL A 90 -8.10 10.83 -2.12
N GLU A 91 -8.72 11.50 -3.09
CA GLU A 91 -8.66 11.09 -4.51
C GLU A 91 -7.24 11.20 -5.05
N GLN A 92 -6.52 12.28 -4.73
CA GLN A 92 -5.13 12.45 -5.14
C GLN A 92 -4.23 11.31 -4.63
N VAL A 93 -4.45 10.83 -3.41
CA VAL A 93 -3.64 9.76 -2.81
C VAL A 93 -4.03 8.37 -3.33
N ILE A 94 -5.30 8.15 -3.64
CA ILE A 94 -5.80 6.87 -4.16
C ILE A 94 -5.46 6.69 -5.64
N ALA A 95 -5.45 7.75 -6.45
CA ALA A 95 -5.29 7.62 -7.91
C ALA A 95 -4.03 6.85 -8.36
N PRO A 96 -2.82 7.10 -7.80
CA PRO A 96 -1.63 6.31 -8.13
C PRO A 96 -1.76 4.83 -7.76
N MET A 97 -2.42 4.52 -6.63
CA MET A 97 -2.64 3.13 -6.19
C MET A 97 -3.47 2.35 -7.19
N LYS A 98 -4.58 2.94 -7.63
CA LYS A 98 -5.45 2.34 -8.65
C LYS A 98 -4.70 2.13 -9.95
N ALA A 99 -3.97 3.15 -10.42
CA ALA A 99 -3.17 3.04 -11.64
C ALA A 99 -2.14 1.90 -11.57
N ILE A 100 -1.40 1.79 -10.46
CA ILE A 100 -0.42 0.72 -10.24
C ILE A 100 -1.12 -0.65 -10.19
N ARG A 101 -2.24 -0.78 -9.48
CA ARG A 101 -2.97 -2.04 -9.34
C ARG A 101 -3.57 -2.53 -10.66
N ASP A 102 -4.14 -1.62 -11.46
CA ASP A 102 -4.82 -1.94 -12.72
C ASP A 102 -3.86 -2.07 -13.91
N GLY A 103 -2.55 -1.86 -13.71
CA GLY A 103 -1.53 -2.01 -14.75
C GLY A 103 -1.34 -0.78 -15.65
N GLY A 104 -1.77 0.40 -15.19
CA GLY A 104 -1.66 1.67 -15.91
C GLY A 104 -0.33 2.42 -15.76
N ALA A 105 0.78 1.73 -15.46
CA ALA A 105 2.11 2.33 -15.32
C ALA A 105 3.18 1.49 -16.04
#